data_AF-A0A268H8G3-F1
#
_entry.id   AF-A0A268H8G3-F1
#
_cell.length_a   1.000
_cell.length_b   1.000
_cell.length_c   1.000
_cell.angle_alpha   90.00
_cell.angle_beta   90.00
_cell.angle_gamma   90.00
#
_symmetry.space_group_name_H-M   'P 1'
#
loop_
_entity.id
_entity.type
_entity.pdbx_description
1 polymer ?
#
loop_
_entity_poly.entity_id
_entity_poly.type
_entity_poly.pdbx_seq_one_letter_code
_entity_poly.pdbx_strand_id
1 'polypeptide(L)' 'MKKHKVVYRLQRTKRKRAYVTAKREISFEVKLATRLMLDEFYFTWNKNRLEAQINECIDQKDAERFKELSAAYRPYTFE' A
#
# COMPACT_ATOMS: atom_id res chain seq x y z
N MET A 1 -11.31 46.03 15.52
CA MET A 1 -11.26 44.59 15.92
C MET A 1 -9.94 44.32 16.65
N LYS A 2 -9.96 44.19 17.98
CA LYS A 2 -8.74 43.94 18.76
C LYS A 2 -8.31 42.47 18.57
N LYS A 3 -7.15 42.24 17.96
CA LYS A 3 -6.55 40.90 17.82
C LYS A 3 -6.12 40.41 19.21
N HIS A 4 -6.74 39.35 19.71
CA HIS A 4 -6.30 38.69 20.95
C HIS A 4 -5.01 37.89 20.67
N LYS A 5 -3.95 38.18 21.44
CA LYS A 5 -2.70 37.42 21.39
C LYS A 5 -2.86 36.15 22.22
N VAL A 6 -2.95 35.00 21.56
CA VAL A 6 -2.97 33.70 22.23
C VAL A 6 -1.54 33.35 22.63
N VAL A 7 -1.30 33.19 23.93
CA VAL A 7 0.02 32.83 24.48
C VAL A 7 -0.12 31.46 25.14
N TYR A 8 0.58 30.46 24.59
CA TYR A 8 0.64 29.13 25.18
C TYR A 8 1.75 29.10 26.22
N ARG A 9 1.45 28.57 27.42
CA ARG A 9 2.41 28.39 28.50
C ARG A 9 2.45 26.92 28.90
N LEU A 10 3.65 26.34 28.91
CA LEU A 10 3.89 25.02 29.47
C LEU A 10 3.70 25.08 31.00
N GLN A 11 2.73 24.34 31.51
CA GLN A 11 2.46 24.24 32.95
C GLN A 11 2.64 22.79 33.42
N ARG A 12 3.44 22.59 34.46
CA ARG A 12 3.60 21.26 35.09
C ARG A 12 2.27 20.83 35.70
N THR A 13 1.77 19.67 35.28
CA THR A 13 0.55 19.09 35.85
C THR A 13 0.85 18.48 37.22
N LYS A 14 0.03 18.78 38.24
CA LYS A 14 0.16 18.22 39.61
C LYS A 14 -0.41 16.81 39.75
N ARG A 15 -1.04 16.25 38.72
CA ARG A 15 -1.59 14.89 38.75
C ARG A 15 -0.47 13.88 38.53
N LYS A 16 -0.39 12.86 39.40
CA LYS A 16 0.25 11.56 39.10
C LYS A 16 -0.51 10.90 37.94
N ARG A 17 -0.34 11.40 36.72
CA ARG A 17 -0.85 10.71 35.53
C ARG A 17 -0.03 9.44 35.37
N ALA A 18 -0.70 8.30 35.19
CA ALA A 18 -0.07 7.11 34.67
C ALA A 18 0.70 7.53 33.42
N TYR A 19 2.01 7.27 33.43
CA TYR A 19 2.89 7.64 32.34
C TYR A 19 2.27 7.15 31.03
N VAL A 20 2.10 8.04 30.05
CA VAL A 20 1.70 7.62 28.71
C VAL A 20 2.94 6.95 28.13
N THR A 21 3.04 5.64 28.29
CA THR A 21 4.08 4.85 27.65
C THR A 21 3.82 4.94 26.15
N ALA A 22 4.70 5.62 25.42
CA ALA A 22 4.64 5.60 23.96
C ALA A 22 4.68 4.13 23.52
N LYS A 23 3.61 3.66 22.86
CA LYS A 23 3.61 2.34 22.25
C LYS A 23 4.79 2.30 21.28
N ARG A 24 5.59 1.23 21.31
CA ARG A 24 6.61 0.95 20.30
C ARG A 24 5.90 0.60 18.99
N GLU A 25 5.35 1.61 18.34
CA GLU A 25 4.80 1.46 17.01
C GLU A 25 5.93 1.48 16.01
N ILE A 26 5.86 0.58 15.02
CA ILE A 26 6.75 0.61 13.87
C ILE A 26 6.64 2.01 13.25
N SER A 27 7.80 2.61 12.94
CA SER A 27 7.86 3.91 12.26
C SER A 27 6.94 3.89 11.05
N PHE A 28 6.18 4.96 10.86
CA PHE A 28 5.31 5.11 9.70
C PHE A 28 6.08 4.89 8.39
N GLU A 29 7.33 5.35 8.32
CA GLU A 29 8.22 5.18 7.17
C GLU A 29 8.46 3.70 6.84
N VAL A 30 8.69 2.88 7.86
CA VAL A 30 8.92 1.44 7.68
C VAL A 30 7.63 0.76 7.19
N LYS A 31 6.48 1.12 7.75
CA LYS A 31 5.18 0.59 7.27
C LYS A 31 4.94 0.98 5.81
N LEU A 32 5.19 2.24 5.46
CA LEU A 32 5.01 2.75 4.10
C LEU A 32 5.95 2.04 3.11
N ALA A 33 7.24 1.94 3.44
CA ALA A 33 8.22 1.27 2.61
C ALA A 33 7.84 -0.21 2.38
N THR A 34 7.48 -0.94 3.43
CA THR A 34 7.06 -2.34 3.28
C THR A 34 5.82 -2.49 2.40
N ARG A 35 4.86 -1.55 2.49
CA ARG A 35 3.65 -1.59 1.67
C ARG A 35 3.96 -1.36 0.20
N LEU A 36 4.75 -0.33 -0.12
CA LEU A 36 5.15 -0.04 -1.50
C LEU A 36 5.94 -1.20 -2.11
N MET A 37 6.86 -1.81 -1.35
CA MET A 37 7.62 -2.97 -1.82
C MET A 37 6.70 -4.17 -2.11
N LEU A 38 5.76 -4.46 -1.20
CA LEU A 38 4.81 -5.55 -1.41
C LEU A 38 3.90 -5.28 -2.61
N ASP A 39 3.38 -4.07 -2.73
CA ASP A 39 2.51 -3.67 -3.84
C ASP A 39 3.23 -3.91 -5.19
N GLU A 40 4.50 -3.50 -5.31
CA GLU A 40 5.34 -3.74 -6.50
C GLU A 40 5.59 -5.24 -6.77
N PHE A 41 5.91 -6.01 -5.72
CA PHE A 41 6.12 -7.46 -5.86
C PHE A 41 4.86 -8.18 -6.32
N TYR A 42 3.71 -7.86 -5.74
CA TYR A 42 2.43 -8.43 -6.14
C TYR A 42 2.06 -8.05 -7.57
N PHE A 43 2.30 -6.80 -7.96
CA PHE A 43 2.07 -6.34 -9.33
C PHE A 43 2.89 -7.16 -10.34
N THR A 44 4.20 -7.25 -10.12
CA THR A 44 5.12 -7.98 -11.02
C THR A 44 4.79 -9.47 -11.06
N TRP A 45 4.54 -10.10 -9.91
CA TRP A 45 4.21 -11.51 -9.84
C TRP A 45 2.90 -11.84 -10.57
N ASN A 46 1.85 -11.03 -10.37
CA ASN A 46 0.58 -11.22 -11.05
C ASN A 46 0.72 -11.05 -12.57
N LYS A 47 1.46 -10.03 -13.02
CA LYS A 47 1.74 -9.79 -14.44
C LYS A 47 2.42 -11.00 -15.08
N ASN A 48 3.52 -11.47 -14.49
CA ASN A 48 4.27 -12.63 -14.99
C ASN A 48 3.44 -13.91 -14.99
N ARG A 49 2.62 -14.11 -13.95
CA ARG A 49 1.73 -15.28 -13.86
C ARG A 49 0.67 -15.27 -14.95
N LEU A 50 0.04 -14.13 -15.20
CA LEU A 50 -0.97 -13.99 -16.26
C LEU A 50 -0.33 -14.19 -17.64
N GLU A 51 0.85 -13.62 -17.87
CA GLU A 51 1.59 -13.81 -19.13
C GLU A 51 1.94 -15.29 -19.38
N ALA A 52 2.42 -16.01 -18.36
CA ALA A 52 2.67 -17.43 -18.46
C ALA A 52 1.41 -18.23 -18.81
N GLN A 53 0.28 -17.93 -18.17
CA GLN A 53 -1.00 -18.60 -18.45
C GLN A 53 -1.54 -18.28 -19.85
N ILE A 54 -1.34 -17.06 -20.33
CA ILE A 54 -1.69 -16.67 -21.70
C ILE A 54 -0.88 -17.49 -22.70
N ASN A 55 0.43 -17.60 -22.49
CA ASN A 55 1.32 -18.40 -23.35
C ASN A 55 0.91 -19.89 -23.35
N GLU A 56 0.60 -20.46 -22.19
CA GLU A 56 0.08 -21.84 -22.11
C GLU A 56 -1.23 -22.01 -22.89
N CYS A 57 -2.13 -21.02 -22.86
CA CYS A 57 -3.39 -21.08 -23.62
C CYS A 57 -3.15 -20.98 -25.14
N ILE A 58 -2.15 -20.21 -25.57
CA ILE A 58 -1.73 -20.15 -26.98
C ILE A 58 -1.24 -21.52 -27.45
N ASP A 59 -0.39 -22.18 -26.65
CA ASP A 59 0.12 -23.51 -26.94
C ASP A 59 -0.99 -24.56 -27.03
N GLN A 60 -2.01 -24.44 -26.16
CA GLN A 60 -3.17 -25.33 -26.11
C GLN A 60 -4.28 -24.98 -27.12
N LYS A 61 -4.15 -23.87 -27.85
CA LYS A 61 -5.16 -23.30 -28.76
C LYS A 61 -6.53 -23.06 -28.10
N ASP A 62 -6.54 -22.73 -26.81
CA ASP A 62 -7.76 -22.42 -26.06
C ASP A 62 -8.12 -20.93 -26.21
N ALA A 63 -9.01 -20.64 -27.16
CA ALA A 63 -9.38 -19.28 -27.53
C ALA A 63 -10.26 -18.57 -26.49
N GLU A 64 -11.06 -19.32 -25.71
CA GLU A 64 -11.95 -18.72 -24.72
C GLU A 64 -11.16 -18.32 -23.48
N ARG A 65 -10.30 -19.23 -22.99
CA ARG A 65 -9.42 -18.95 -21.85
C ARG A 65 -8.40 -17.85 -22.15
N PHE A 66 -7.92 -17.78 -23.39
CA PHE A 66 -7.06 -16.68 -23.84
C PHE A 66 -7.75 -15.31 -23.74
N LYS A 67 -9.02 -15.19 -24.14
CA LYS A 67 -9.77 -13.91 -24.06
C LYS A 67 -9.96 -13.46 -22.62
N GLU A 68 -10.31 -14.37 -21.73
CA GLU A 68 -10.49 -14.08 -20.30
C GLU A 68 -9.19 -13.58 -19.66
N LEU A 69 -8.09 -14.30 -19.89
CA LEU A 69 -6.79 -13.94 -19.35
C LEU A 69 -6.26 -12.63 -19.96
N SER A 70 -6.50 -12.39 -21.24
CA SER A 70 -6.13 -11.14 -21.91
C SER A 70 -6.89 -9.94 -21.34
N ALA A 71 -8.17 -10.11 -21.01
CA ALA A 71 -8.95 -9.07 -20.33
C ALA A 71 -8.41 -8.77 -18.92
N ALA A 72 -8.01 -9.82 -18.18
CA ALA A 72 -7.40 -9.68 -16.86
C ALA A 72 -5.98 -9.07 -16.90
N TYR A 73 -5.25 -9.24 -18.01
CA TYR A 73 -3.91 -8.68 -18.21
C TYR A 73 -3.92 -7.20 -18.62
N ARG A 74 -5.01 -6.72 -19.23
CA ARG A 74 -5.15 -5.34 -19.75
C ARG A 74 -4.83 -4.21 -18.75
N PRO A 75 -5.13 -4.31 -17.44
CA PRO A 75 -4.74 -3.29 -16.47
C PRO A 75 -3.22 -3.16 -16.28
N TYR A 76 -2.44 -4.21 -16.58
CA TYR A 76 -0.99 -4.24 -16.44
C TYR A 76 -0.24 -3.65 -17.66
N THR A 77 -0.96 -3.25 -18.72
CA THR A 77 -0.39 -2.64 -19.93
C THR A 77 -0.53 -1.13 -19.99
N PHE A 78 -1.28 -0.52 -19.08
CA PHE A 78 -1.38 0.93 -18.96
C PHE A 78 -0.25 1.43 -18.05
N GLU A 79 0.82 1.94 -18.67
CA GLU A 79 1.86 2.79 -18.07
C GLU A 79 1.85 4.16 -18.74
#